data_AF-A0A6G3DCV3-F1
#
_entry.id   AF-A0A6G3DCV3-F1
#
_cell.length_a   1.000
_cell.length_b   1.000
_cell.length_c   1.000
_cell.angle_alpha   90.00
_cell.angle_beta   90.00
_cell.angle_gamma   90.00
#
_symmetry.space_group_name_H-M   'P 1'
#
loop_
_entity.id
_entity.type
_entity.pdbx_description
1 polymer ?
#
loop_
_entity_poly.entity_id
_entity_poly.type
_entity_poly.pdbx_seq_one_letter_code
_entity_poly.pdbx_strand_id
1 'polypeptide(L)' 'EDFSLVLQEVPGAFLGLGACPPDRDPAAAPMNHSPQAVYDDAVLVDAAALLARLATDRLALAAAGHAVPTPSPAETSR' A
#
# COMPACT_ATOMS: atom_id res chain seq x y z
N GLU A 1 7.21 7.95 6.92
CA GLU A 1 6.09 7.02 7.15
C GLU A 1 6.46 6.07 8.27
N ASP A 2 5.71 6.07 9.36
CA ASP A 2 5.94 5.22 10.53
C ASP A 2 5.31 3.82 10.39
N PHE A 3 4.57 3.58 9.29
CA PHE A 3 4.02 2.26 8.95
C PHE A 3 5.08 1.15 8.83
N SER A 4 6.36 1.49 8.63
CA SER A 4 7.46 0.52 8.67
C SER A 4 7.58 -0.20 10.02
N LEU A 5 7.21 0.45 11.13
CA LEU A 5 7.19 -0.17 12.46
C LEU A 5 6.16 -1.30 12.54
N VAL A 6 5.03 -1.19 11.82
CA VAL A 6 4.05 -2.27 11.70
C VAL A 6 4.60 -3.45 10.90
N LEU A 7 5.28 -3.14 9.79
CA LEU A 7 5.86 -4.15 8.90
C LEU A 7 7.04 -4.93 9.52
N GLN A 8 7.62 -4.42 10.60
CA GLN A 8 8.61 -5.16 11.40
C GLN A 8 7.97 -6.26 12.26
N GLU A 9 6.72 -6.08 12.68
CA GLU A 9 6.03 -6.99 13.60
C GLU A 9 5.17 -8.02 12.88
N VAL A 10 4.61 -7.67 11.71
CA VAL A 10 3.73 -8.55 10.94
C VAL A 10 4.01 -8.47 9.43
N PRO A 11 3.93 -9.59 8.70
CA PRO A 11 4.01 -9.56 7.24
C PRO A 11 2.91 -8.67 6.65
N GLY A 12 3.31 -7.68 5.87
CA GLY A 12 2.39 -6.71 5.26
C GLY A 12 2.97 -6.04 4.04
N ALA A 13 2.22 -5.09 3.49
CA ALA A 13 2.63 -4.29 2.35
C ALA A 13 2.19 -2.84 2.55
N PHE A 14 2.98 -1.90 2.04
CA PHE A 14 2.64 -0.49 1.93
C PHE A 14 2.73 -0.08 0.46
N LEU A 15 1.68 0.54 -0.08
CA LEU A 15 1.53 0.83 -1.50
C LEU A 15 1.34 2.33 -1.72
N GLY A 16 2.02 2.87 -2.73
CA GLY A 16 1.71 4.20 -3.27
C GLY A 16 0.64 4.09 -4.36
N LEU A 17 -0.44 4.86 -4.24
CA LEU A 17 -1.45 5.02 -5.27
C LEU A 17 -1.41 6.46 -5.77
N GLY A 18 -1.15 6.65 -7.07
CA GLY A 18 -1.04 7.97 -7.67
C GLY A 18 -2.38 8.68 -7.71
N ALA A 19 -2.39 9.95 -7.31
CA ALA A 19 -3.57 10.81 -7.31
C ALA A 19 -3.30 12.14 -8.05
N CYS A 20 -2.41 12.13 -9.04
CA CYS A 20 -2.11 13.33 -9.83
C CYS A 20 -3.32 13.67 -10.71
N PRO A 21 -3.84 14.91 -10.67
CA PRO A 21 -4.87 15.36 -11.60
C PRO A 21 -4.50 15.08 -13.06
N PRO A 22 -5.46 14.68 -13.91
CA PRO A 22 -5.18 14.23 -15.29
C PRO A 22 -4.67 15.34 -16.21
N ASP A 23 -4.85 16.61 -15.83
CA ASP A 23 -4.38 17.79 -16.54
C ASP A 23 -2.95 18.21 -16.15
N ARG A 24 -2.25 17.44 -15.31
CA ARG A 24 -0.91 17.75 -14.81
C ARG A 24 0.10 16.65 -15.13
N ASP A 25 1.35 17.04 -15.33
CA ASP A 25 2.48 16.12 -15.43
C ASP A 25 2.83 15.55 -14.04
N PRO A 26 2.67 14.24 -13.80
CA PRO A 26 2.98 13.62 -12.52
C PRO A 26 4.45 13.76 -12.11
N ALA A 27 5.38 13.93 -13.05
CA ALA A 27 6.81 14.07 -12.76
C ALA A 27 7.17 15.47 -12.20
N ALA A 28 6.31 16.47 -12.42
CA ALA A 28 6.54 17.85 -12.03
C ALA A 28 5.50 18.39 -11.02
N ALA A 29 4.42 17.64 -10.77
CA ALA A 29 3.35 18.05 -9.88
C ALA A 29 3.84 18.23 -8.42
N PRO A 30 3.34 19.24 -7.68
CA PRO A 30 3.68 19.39 -6.27
C PRO A 30 3.23 18.18 -5.45
N MET A 31 4.15 17.65 -4.64
CA MET A 31 3.96 16.44 -3.84
C MET A 31 3.44 16.75 -2.43
N ASN A 32 3.15 15.71 -1.65
CA ASN A 32 2.87 15.82 -0.21
C ASN A 32 3.86 16.78 0.48
N HIS A 33 3.38 17.60 1.41
CA HIS A 33 4.08 18.70 2.10
C HIS A 33 4.23 20.03 1.33
N SER A 34 3.80 20.10 0.06
CA SER A 34 3.65 21.39 -0.63
C SER A 34 2.29 22.03 -0.29
N PRO A 35 2.21 23.36 -0.06
CA PRO A 35 0.93 24.06 0.04
C PRO A 35 0.18 24.16 -1.29
N GLN A 36 0.80 23.77 -2.41
CA GLN A 36 0.20 23.73 -3.75
C GLN A 36 -0.18 22.31 -4.19
N ALA A 37 -0.03 21.30 -3.31
CA ALA A 37 -0.42 19.93 -3.62
C ALA A 37 -1.92 19.83 -3.87
N VAL A 38 -2.30 19.15 -4.96
CA VAL A 38 -3.70 18.88 -5.34
C VAL A 38 -3.79 17.42 -5.76
N TYR A 39 -4.86 16.76 -5.34
CA TYR A 39 -5.09 15.34 -5.59
C TYR A 39 -6.41 15.15 -6.35
N ASP A 40 -6.47 14.13 -7.20
CA ASP A 40 -7.69 13.71 -7.89
C ASP A 40 -8.52 12.80 -7.00
N ASP A 41 -9.68 13.29 -6.54
CA ASP A 41 -10.61 12.55 -5.68
C ASP A 41 -11.23 11.33 -6.39
N ALA A 42 -11.18 11.26 -7.72
CA ALA A 42 -11.68 10.08 -8.45
C ALA A 42 -10.94 8.79 -8.03
N VAL A 43 -9.69 8.90 -7.55
CA VAL A 43 -8.88 7.78 -7.07
C VAL A 43 -9.45 7.08 -5.83
N LEU A 44 -10.32 7.75 -5.06
CA LEU A 44 -10.84 7.21 -3.80
C LEU A 44 -11.63 5.91 -4.01
N VAL A 45 -12.35 5.81 -5.14
CA VAL A 45 -13.11 4.60 -5.48
C VAL A 45 -12.15 3.43 -5.77
N ASP A 46 -11.08 3.69 -6.53
CA ASP A 46 -10.07 2.69 -6.85
C ASP A 46 -9.29 2.25 -5.61
N ALA A 47 -8.95 3.19 -4.72
CA ALA A 47 -8.29 2.91 -3.44
C ALA A 47 -9.15 1.98 -2.56
N ALA A 48 -10.44 2.29 -2.44
CA ALA A 48 -11.38 1.48 -1.67
C ALA A 48 -11.54 0.08 -2.28
N ALA A 49 -11.69 -0.01 -3.61
CA ALA A 49 -11.81 -1.27 -4.31
C ALA A 49 -10.54 -2.14 -4.16
N LEU A 50 -9.35 -1.52 -4.28
CA LEU A 50 -8.07 -2.20 -4.10
C LEU A 50 -7.96 -2.79 -2.69
N LEU A 51 -8.22 -1.99 -1.66
CA LEU A 51 -8.16 -2.46 -0.26
C LEU A 51 -9.18 -3.57 0.02
N ALA A 52 -10.42 -3.42 -0.44
CA ALA A 52 -11.45 -4.44 -0.30
C ALA A 52 -11.08 -5.75 -0.99
N ARG A 53 -10.48 -5.66 -2.19
CA ARG A 53 -10.03 -6.83 -2.94
C ARG A 53 -8.87 -7.54 -2.24
N LEU A 54 -7.84 -6.80 -1.82
CA LEU A 54 -6.69 -7.36 -1.09
C LEU A 54 -7.14 -8.07 0.19
N ALA A 55 -8.05 -7.47 0.95
CA ALA A 55 -8.59 -8.07 2.17
C ALA A 55 -9.38 -9.36 1.88
N THR A 56 -10.27 -9.33 0.88
CA THR A 56 -11.10 -10.48 0.51
C THR A 56 -10.26 -11.64 0.03
N ASP A 57 -9.30 -11.38 -0.87
CA ASP A 57 -8.40 -12.42 -1.39
C ASP A 57 -7.55 -13.02 -0.26
N ARG A 58 -7.05 -12.19 0.67
CA ARG A 58 -6.26 -12.67 1.80
C ARG A 58 -7.06 -13.54 2.77
N LEU A 59 -8.32 -13.20 3.00
CA LEU A 59 -9.23 -14.00 3.82
C LEU A 59 -9.60 -15.32 3.13
N ALA A 60 -9.84 -15.30 1.82
CA ALA A 60 -10.08 -16.52 1.05
C ALA A 60 -8.88 -17.48 1.11
N LEU A 61 -7.65 -16.97 0.99
CA LEU A 61 -6.43 -17.76 1.15
C LEU A 61 -6.29 -18.34 2.56
N ALA A 62 -6.62 -17.56 3.59
CA ALA A 62 -6.61 -18.03 4.98
C ALA A 62 -7.66 -19.13 5.22
N ALA A 63 -8.87 -18.97 4.68
CA ALA A 63 -9.94 -19.96 4.76
C ALA A 63 -9.59 -21.26 4.00
N ALA A 64 -8.83 -21.15 2.91
CA ALA A 64 -8.35 -22.29 2.13
C ALA A 64 -7.15 -23.04 2.78
N GLY A 65 -6.67 -22.60 3.95
CA GLY A 65 -5.65 -23.30 4.71
C GLY A 65 -4.20 -23.05 4.27
N HIS A 66 -3.90 -21.95 3.59
CA HIS A 66 -2.51 -21.61 3.26
C HIS A 66 -1.76 -21.15 4.52
N ALA A 67 -0.89 -22.01 5.06
CA ALA A 67 0.09 -21.62 6.07
C ALA A 67 1.04 -20.58 5.47
N VAL A 68 1.11 -19.39 6.08
CA VAL A 68 2.12 -18.39 5.71
C VAL A 68 3.50 -19.03 5.90
N PRO A 69 4.39 -19.01 4.89
CA PRO A 69 5.78 -19.40 5.10
C PRO A 69 6.39 -18.47 6.15
N THR A 70 6.76 -19.01 7.31
CA THR A 70 7.54 -18.27 8.31
C THR A 70 8.89 -17.90 7.69
N PRO A 71 9.29 -16.61 7.66
CA PRO A 71 10.62 -16.25 7.23
C PRO A 71 11.65 -16.97 8.11
N SER A 72 12.66 -17.55 7.46
CA SER A 72 13.76 -18.24 8.14
C SER A 72 14.56 -17.23 8.98
N PRO A 73 14.96 -17.55 10.22
CA PRO A 73 15.76 -16.66 11.08
C PRO A 73 17.18 -16.32 10.55
N ALA A 74 17.53 -16.69 9.33
CA ALA A 74 18.86 -16.50 8.75
C ALA A 74 19.14 -15.09 8.19
N GLU A 75 18.16 -14.18 8.13
CA GLU A 75 18.34 -12.85 7.52
C GLU A 75 18.69 -11.73 8.51
N THR A 76 18.80 -12.01 9.81
CA THR A 76 19.16 -11.00 10.83
C THR A 76 20.68 -10.78 11.00
N SER A 77 21.49 -11.16 10.01
CA SER A 77 22.93 -10.88 10.04
C SER A 77 23.47 -10.59 8.63
N ARG A 78 23.34 -9.33 8.20
CA ARG A 78 24.27 -8.63 7.31
C ARG A 78 23.99 -7.12 7.33
#